data_AF-A0A288DJP5-F1
#
_entry.id   AF-A0A288DJP5-F1
#
_cell.length_a   1.000
_cell.length_b   1.000
_cell.length_c   1.000
_cell.angle_alpha   90.00
_cell.angle_beta   90.00
_cell.angle_gamma   90.00
#
_symmetry.space_group_name_H-M   'P 1'
#
loop_
_entity.id
_entity.type
_entity.pdbx_description
1 polymer ?
#
loop_
_entity_poly.entity_id
_entity_poly.type
_entity_poly.pdbx_seq_one_letter_code
_entity_poly.pdbx_strand_id
1 'polypeptide(L)'
;MTNLTKKIFGFCLIFVVFFSAFSFAKDDCESISVVASWSLFENFLPANDLEIARDHLRSYCCTNRADLSALIGKCDNLVFGAESPYWYDHLIDVGLRKLDAESMYPNMEPDPQGKIWREFVKNTEQIKTPKIFQKYYLKYWMLSGTYLFSRYESSNYATTLRNIINESKGFNLHDKYINYCFMSMMMYYQGLNLRNIDIVNDGYYGRCLSMVKARIRQETSLAIMISQYNAATLLVDGLTSYTKQFVQDRLMKLFDKFVAISSLFNTLVKQAPLSDTCTK
;
A
#
# COMPACT_ATOMS: atom_id res chain seq x y z
N MET A 1 -28.16 -17.70 51.61
CA MET A 1 -26.80 -17.39 51.11
C MET A 1 -26.38 -16.03 51.63
N THR A 2 -25.34 -15.98 52.44
CA THR A 2 -24.87 -14.77 53.12
C THR A 2 -24.15 -13.83 52.14
N ASN A 3 -24.09 -12.53 52.44
CA ASN A 3 -23.45 -11.50 51.59
C ASN A 3 -21.98 -11.81 51.24
N LEU A 4 -21.32 -12.66 52.03
CA LEU A 4 -19.95 -13.12 51.80
C LEU A 4 -19.85 -14.08 50.60
N THR A 5 -20.82 -14.99 50.42
CA THR A 5 -20.83 -15.95 49.32
C THR A 5 -21.05 -15.26 47.96
N LYS A 6 -21.87 -14.20 47.92
CA LYS A 6 -22.07 -13.38 46.71
C LYS A 6 -20.82 -12.56 46.33
N LYS A 7 -20.07 -12.04 47.32
CA LYS A 7 -18.82 -11.30 47.07
C LYS A 7 -17.70 -12.21 46.56
N ILE A 8 -17.57 -13.43 47.11
CA ILE A 8 -16.57 -14.40 46.64
C ILE A 8 -16.91 -14.91 45.24
N PHE A 9 -18.19 -15.19 44.95
CA PHE A 9 -18.61 -15.56 43.59
C PHE A 9 -18.39 -14.44 42.58
N GLY A 10 -18.69 -13.18 42.95
CA GLY A 10 -18.42 -12.02 42.10
C GLY A 10 -16.94 -11.80 41.83
N PHE A 11 -16.08 -11.96 42.85
CA PHE A 11 -14.63 -11.84 42.69
C PHE A 11 -14.02 -12.99 41.88
N CYS A 12 -14.50 -14.23 42.07
CA CYS A 12 -14.08 -15.37 41.27
C CYS A 12 -14.57 -15.28 39.82
N LEU A 13 -15.78 -14.77 39.56
CA LEU A 13 -16.26 -14.55 38.19
C LEU A 13 -15.44 -13.45 37.50
N ILE A 14 -15.11 -12.36 38.20
CA ILE A 14 -14.26 -11.29 37.67
C ILE A 14 -12.84 -11.81 37.43
N PHE A 15 -12.27 -12.63 38.33
CA PHE A 15 -10.95 -13.24 38.12
C PHE A 15 -10.94 -14.28 37.00
N VAL A 16 -12.01 -15.07 36.83
CA VAL A 16 -12.11 -16.06 35.74
C VAL A 16 -12.39 -15.38 34.41
N VAL A 17 -13.14 -14.27 34.38
CA VAL A 17 -13.33 -13.46 33.16
C VAL A 17 -12.07 -12.65 32.82
N PHE A 18 -11.33 -12.15 33.82
CA PHE A 18 -10.01 -11.54 33.59
C PHE A 18 -8.98 -12.58 33.14
N PHE A 19 -8.88 -13.74 33.79
CA PHE A 19 -7.91 -14.78 33.37
C PHE A 19 -8.27 -15.45 32.04
N SER A 20 -9.56 -15.55 31.68
CA SER A 20 -9.95 -16.03 30.36
C SER A 20 -9.79 -14.96 29.26
N ALA A 21 -9.78 -13.67 29.61
CA ALA A 21 -9.35 -12.59 28.71
C ALA A 21 -7.81 -12.46 28.61
N PHE A 22 -7.06 -12.92 29.61
CA PHE A 22 -5.58 -12.90 29.64
C PHE A 22 -4.91 -14.18 29.11
N SER A 23 -5.67 -15.16 28.62
CA SER A 23 -5.12 -16.30 27.86
C SER A 23 -5.11 -16.08 26.35
N PHE A 24 -5.45 -14.88 25.88
CA PHE A 24 -5.38 -14.56 24.45
C PHE A 24 -3.96 -14.14 24.08
N ALA A 25 -3.37 -14.97 23.22
CA ALA A 25 -2.05 -14.86 22.62
C ALA A 25 -0.89 -15.39 23.48
N LYS A 26 -0.84 -16.71 23.67
CA LYS A 26 0.47 -17.36 23.75
C LYS A 26 1.19 -17.02 22.44
N ASP A 27 2.37 -16.42 22.54
CA ASP A 27 3.24 -16.13 21.40
C ASP A 27 3.27 -17.35 20.47
N ASP A 28 3.01 -17.18 19.17
CA ASP A 28 2.96 -18.31 18.24
C ASP A 28 4.36 -18.93 18.05
N CYS A 29 5.42 -18.25 18.48
CA CYS A 29 6.76 -18.84 18.64
C CYS A 29 6.80 -19.97 19.69
N GLU A 30 5.83 -20.05 20.60
CA GLU A 30 5.77 -21.01 21.71
C GLU A 30 4.79 -22.18 21.46
N SER A 31 4.22 -22.33 20.26
CA SER A 31 3.15 -23.30 20.01
C SER A 31 3.24 -24.06 18.67
N ILE A 32 3.04 -25.38 18.72
CA ILE A 32 2.84 -26.26 17.54
C ILE A 32 1.45 -26.03 16.90
N SER A 33 0.53 -25.34 17.57
CA SER A 33 -0.87 -25.16 17.15
C SER A 33 -1.07 -24.37 15.86
N VAL A 34 -0.09 -23.54 15.44
CA VAL A 34 -0.12 -22.82 14.16
C VAL A 34 -0.30 -23.80 12.97
N VAL A 35 0.26 -25.01 13.09
CA VAL A 35 0.17 -26.07 12.07
C VAL A 35 -1.24 -26.67 11.97
N ALA A 36 -2.03 -26.67 13.06
CA ALA A 36 -3.35 -27.28 13.08
C ALA A 36 -4.41 -26.46 12.31
N SER A 37 -4.26 -25.14 12.24
CA SER A 37 -5.12 -24.26 11.46
C SER A 37 -4.74 -24.15 9.97
N TRP A 38 -3.58 -24.69 9.60
CA TRP A 38 -2.99 -24.55 8.26
C TRP A 38 -3.88 -25.09 7.14
N SER A 39 -4.33 -26.35 7.27
CA SER A 39 -5.15 -27.02 6.26
C SER A 39 -6.51 -26.36 6.06
N LEU A 40 -6.98 -25.58 7.04
CA LEU A 40 -8.20 -24.78 6.89
C LEU A 40 -7.96 -23.60 5.94
N PHE A 41 -6.81 -22.94 6.01
CA PHE A 41 -6.49 -21.79 5.17
C PHE A 41 -6.14 -22.16 3.72
N GLU A 42 -5.65 -23.37 3.47
CA GLU A 42 -5.42 -23.88 2.10
C GLU A 42 -6.69 -23.90 1.24
N ASN A 43 -7.88 -23.88 1.86
CA ASN A 43 -9.15 -23.78 1.15
C ASN A 43 -9.48 -22.37 0.63
N PHE A 44 -8.75 -21.35 1.09
CA PHE A 44 -9.07 -19.94 0.85
C PHE A 44 -7.88 -19.14 0.32
N LEU A 45 -6.65 -19.52 0.68
CA LEU A 45 -5.42 -18.87 0.28
C LEU A 45 -4.51 -19.84 -0.45
N PRO A 46 -3.75 -19.37 -1.46
CA PRO A 46 -2.72 -20.18 -2.12
C PRO A 46 -1.69 -20.71 -1.13
N ALA A 47 -1.25 -21.96 -1.31
CA ALA A 47 -0.27 -22.60 -0.43
C ALA A 47 1.05 -21.79 -0.32
N ASN A 48 1.49 -21.17 -1.41
CA ASN A 48 2.69 -20.33 -1.41
C ASN A 48 2.53 -19.07 -0.52
N ASP A 49 1.34 -18.46 -0.49
CA ASP A 49 1.09 -17.28 0.36
C ASP A 49 1.19 -17.68 1.85
N LEU A 50 0.68 -18.86 2.20
CA LEU A 50 0.79 -19.42 3.55
C LEU A 50 2.25 -19.74 3.92
N GLU A 51 3.02 -20.26 2.96
CA GLU A 51 4.45 -20.56 3.17
C GLU A 51 5.27 -19.30 3.46
N ILE A 52 5.02 -18.22 2.73
CA ILE A 52 5.67 -16.93 2.98
C ILE A 52 5.32 -16.41 4.37
N ALA A 53 4.03 -16.44 4.76
CA ALA A 53 3.61 -16.01 6.09
C ALA A 53 4.30 -16.83 7.20
N ARG A 54 4.55 -18.12 6.94
CA ARG A 54 5.22 -19.02 7.89
C ARG A 54 6.70 -18.68 7.99
N ASP A 55 7.35 -18.41 6.87
CA ASP A 55 8.74 -17.97 6.86
C ASP A 55 8.89 -16.62 7.57
N HIS A 56 7.92 -15.71 7.46
CA HIS A 56 7.90 -14.46 8.24
C HIS A 56 7.80 -14.74 9.74
N LEU A 57 6.82 -15.55 10.18
CA LEU A 57 6.67 -15.91 11.58
C LEU A 57 7.95 -16.56 12.12
N ARG A 58 8.49 -17.55 11.39
CA ARG A 58 9.77 -18.19 11.73
C ARG A 58 10.88 -17.16 11.86
N SER A 59 10.98 -16.22 10.93
CA SER A 59 12.01 -15.19 10.94
C SER A 59 11.89 -14.26 12.13
N TYR A 60 10.67 -13.83 12.47
CA TYR A 60 10.41 -13.04 13.68
C TYR A 60 10.86 -13.81 14.92
N CYS A 61 10.45 -15.07 15.05
CA CYS A 61 10.75 -15.87 16.22
C CYS A 61 12.24 -16.14 16.37
N CYS A 62 12.93 -16.53 15.29
CA CYS A 62 14.37 -16.74 15.30
C CYS A 62 15.16 -15.46 15.67
N THR A 63 14.65 -14.29 15.30
CA THR A 63 15.29 -13.00 15.57
C THR A 63 15.02 -12.51 17.01
N ASN A 64 13.80 -12.67 17.50
CA ASN A 64 13.34 -12.02 18.75
C ASN A 64 13.15 -12.98 19.92
N ARG A 65 13.14 -14.29 19.67
CA ARG A 65 12.94 -15.38 20.65
C ARG A 65 14.01 -16.45 20.48
N ALA A 66 15.28 -16.04 20.54
CA ALA A 66 16.43 -16.92 20.34
C ALA A 66 16.45 -18.10 21.34
N ASP A 67 15.91 -17.89 22.53
CA ASP A 67 15.69 -18.89 23.58
C ASP A 67 14.72 -20.02 23.17
N LEU A 68 13.83 -19.75 22.22
CA LEU A 68 12.85 -20.69 21.68
C LEU A 68 13.23 -21.21 20.29
N SER A 69 14.38 -20.81 19.73
CA SER A 69 14.83 -21.19 18.39
C SER A 69 14.84 -22.70 18.14
N ALA A 70 15.13 -23.51 19.16
CA ALA A 70 15.12 -24.97 19.08
C ALA A 70 13.72 -25.58 18.83
N LEU A 71 12.64 -24.90 19.23
CA LEU A 71 11.26 -25.34 19.02
C LEU A 71 10.73 -25.01 17.62
N ILE A 72 11.40 -24.09 16.93
CA ILE A 72 10.88 -23.39 15.73
C ILE A 72 11.50 -23.95 14.44
N GLY A 73 12.39 -24.93 14.58
CA GLY A 73 13.09 -25.58 13.47
C GLY A 73 14.39 -24.86 13.11
N LYS A 74 14.84 -25.00 11.85
CA LYS A 74 16.07 -24.34 11.38
C LYS A 74 15.83 -22.85 11.13
N CYS A 75 16.63 -21.99 11.77
CA CYS A 75 16.65 -20.54 11.59
C CYS A 75 17.50 -20.08 10.39
N ASP A 76 17.59 -20.90 9.35
CA ASP A 76 18.32 -20.57 8.13
C ASP A 76 17.45 -19.72 7.19
N ASN A 77 18.08 -18.86 6.37
CA ASN A 77 17.41 -18.02 5.35
C ASN A 77 16.29 -17.14 5.92
N LEU A 78 16.60 -16.36 6.96
CA LEU A 78 15.67 -15.42 7.58
C LEU A 78 15.23 -14.33 6.60
N VAL A 79 13.93 -14.05 6.57
CA VAL A 79 13.30 -13.03 5.74
C VAL A 79 13.15 -11.75 6.55
N PHE A 80 13.57 -10.62 5.97
CA PHE A 80 13.45 -9.30 6.58
C PHE A 80 12.03 -8.73 6.44
N GLY A 81 11.51 -8.15 7.53
CA GLY A 81 10.21 -7.47 7.55
C GLY A 81 9.12 -8.12 8.42
N ALA A 82 9.47 -9.15 9.19
CA ALA A 82 8.56 -9.79 10.13
C ALA A 82 8.56 -9.04 11.48
N GLU A 83 7.40 -8.52 11.89
CA GLU A 83 7.28 -7.61 13.07
C GLU A 83 6.33 -8.10 14.16
N SER A 84 5.85 -9.35 14.09
CA SER A 84 4.85 -9.85 15.03
C SER A 84 5.14 -11.27 15.55
N PRO A 85 4.87 -11.55 16.84
CA PRO A 85 4.85 -12.91 17.37
C PRO A 85 3.61 -13.72 16.95
N TYR A 86 2.68 -13.15 16.18
CA TYR A 86 1.39 -13.79 15.87
C TYR A 86 1.25 -14.18 14.39
N TRP A 87 0.89 -15.44 14.15
CA TRP A 87 0.66 -16.05 12.82
C TRP A 87 -0.26 -15.21 11.94
N TYR A 88 -1.38 -14.75 12.51
CA TYR A 88 -2.38 -14.04 11.74
C TYR A 88 -1.95 -12.66 11.27
N ASP A 89 -0.99 -12.01 11.93
CA ASP A 89 -0.45 -10.74 11.45
C ASP A 89 0.43 -10.95 10.22
N HIS A 90 1.13 -12.09 10.13
CA HIS A 90 1.89 -12.45 8.94
C HIS A 90 0.99 -12.81 7.76
N LEU A 91 -0.14 -13.48 8.01
CA LEU A 91 -1.19 -13.64 7.00
C LEU A 91 -1.72 -12.29 6.53
N ILE A 92 -1.96 -11.36 7.46
CA ILE A 92 -2.39 -10.00 7.13
C ILE A 92 -1.34 -9.35 6.21
N ASP A 93 -0.08 -9.31 6.64
CA ASP A 93 1.00 -8.65 5.91
C ASP A 93 1.21 -9.24 4.50
N VAL A 94 1.21 -10.57 4.34
CA VAL A 94 1.32 -11.22 3.02
C VAL A 94 0.18 -10.79 2.10
N GLY A 95 -1.05 -10.78 2.60
CA GLY A 95 -2.18 -10.31 1.81
C GLY A 95 -2.10 -8.85 1.39
N LEU A 96 -1.67 -7.96 2.29
CA LEU A 96 -1.45 -6.56 1.95
C LEU A 96 -0.34 -6.42 0.91
N ARG A 97 0.78 -7.13 1.06
CA ARG A 97 1.89 -7.12 0.08
C ARG A 97 1.46 -7.65 -1.29
N LYS A 98 0.54 -8.60 -1.34
CA LYS A 98 -0.06 -9.10 -2.58
C LYS A 98 -0.90 -8.04 -3.27
N LEU A 99 -1.69 -7.28 -2.51
CA LEU A 99 -2.42 -6.11 -3.02
C LEU A 99 -1.47 -5.00 -3.49
N ASP A 100 -0.32 -4.86 -2.82
CA ASP A 100 0.75 -3.95 -3.22
C ASP A 100 1.55 -4.42 -4.42
N ALA A 101 1.36 -5.64 -4.91
CA ALA A 101 2.22 -6.25 -5.91
C ALA A 101 3.72 -6.12 -5.58
N GLU A 102 4.06 -6.38 -4.30
CA GLU A 102 5.43 -6.33 -3.80
C GLU A 102 6.32 -7.36 -4.51
N SER A 103 7.46 -6.90 -5.03
CA SER A 103 8.36 -7.71 -5.85
C SER A 103 9.34 -8.56 -5.05
N MET A 104 9.40 -8.38 -3.73
CA MET A 104 10.34 -9.09 -2.84
C MET A 104 10.09 -10.60 -2.78
N TYR A 105 8.88 -11.07 -3.11
CA TYR A 105 8.49 -12.48 -3.08
C TYR A 105 8.20 -13.00 -4.50
N PRO A 106 9.18 -13.60 -5.19
CA PRO A 106 9.05 -13.93 -6.62
C PRO A 106 7.95 -14.97 -6.92
N ASN A 107 7.58 -15.79 -5.94
CA ASN A 107 6.54 -16.80 -6.10
C ASN A 107 5.13 -16.32 -5.65
N MET A 108 5.04 -15.13 -5.05
CA MET A 108 3.76 -14.55 -4.66
C MET A 108 3.10 -13.91 -5.88
N GLU A 109 2.00 -14.50 -6.36
CA GLU A 109 1.26 -13.92 -7.48
C GLU A 109 0.56 -12.62 -7.00
N PRO A 110 0.87 -11.45 -7.59
CA PRO A 110 0.29 -10.18 -7.17
C PRO A 110 -1.18 -10.07 -7.55
N ASP A 111 -1.94 -9.22 -6.84
CA ASP A 111 -3.29 -8.86 -7.29
C ASP A 111 -3.24 -8.19 -8.67
N PRO A 112 -4.10 -8.57 -9.63
CA PRO A 112 -4.06 -7.99 -10.98
C PRO A 112 -4.20 -6.46 -11.01
N GLN A 113 -5.05 -5.88 -10.14
CA GLN A 113 -5.19 -4.42 -10.07
C GLN A 113 -3.97 -3.80 -9.40
N GLY A 114 -3.43 -4.46 -8.36
CA GLY A 114 -2.20 -4.06 -7.68
C GLY A 114 -1.02 -3.96 -8.64
N LYS A 115 -0.84 -5.01 -9.46
CA LYS A 115 0.19 -5.08 -10.49
C LYS A 115 0.08 -3.92 -11.48
N ILE A 116 -1.12 -3.68 -12.04
CA ILE A 116 -1.34 -2.57 -12.98
C ILE A 116 -1.05 -1.21 -12.32
N TRP A 117 -1.47 -1.02 -11.07
CA TRP A 117 -1.20 0.21 -10.33
C TRP A 117 0.31 0.41 -10.10
N ARG A 118 1.05 -0.61 -9.67
CA ARG A 118 2.50 -0.51 -9.46
C ARG A 118 3.27 -0.30 -10.75
N GLU A 119 2.89 -0.96 -11.83
CA GLU A 119 3.50 -0.73 -13.15
C GLU A 119 3.28 0.71 -13.62
N PHE A 120 2.07 1.24 -13.42
CA PHE A 120 1.76 2.65 -13.71
C PHE A 120 2.61 3.61 -12.86
N VAL A 121 2.72 3.37 -11.55
CA VAL A 121 3.50 4.20 -10.62
C VAL A 121 5.01 4.12 -10.85
N LYS A 122 5.52 2.98 -11.35
CA LYS A 122 6.93 2.83 -11.73
C LYS A 122 7.25 3.51 -13.07
N ASN A 123 6.27 3.68 -13.96
CA ASN A 123 6.47 4.31 -15.25
C ASN A 123 6.38 5.85 -15.16
N THR A 124 7.52 6.48 -14.88
CA THR A 124 7.66 7.93 -14.69
C THR A 124 7.24 8.78 -15.89
N GLU A 125 7.21 8.23 -17.12
CA GLU A 125 6.80 8.99 -18.31
C GLU A 125 5.28 9.20 -18.38
N GLN A 126 4.49 8.18 -18.02
CA GLN A 126 3.03 8.27 -17.98
C GLN A 126 2.55 9.18 -16.85
N ILE A 127 3.36 9.29 -15.80
CA ILE A 127 3.07 10.07 -14.60
C ILE A 127 3.17 11.58 -14.87
N LYS A 128 3.93 12.03 -15.86
CA LYS A 128 4.13 13.47 -16.18
C LYS A 128 2.84 14.26 -16.44
N THR A 129 1.72 13.58 -16.69
CA THR A 129 0.42 14.23 -16.87
C THR A 129 -0.44 14.11 -15.60
N PRO A 130 -0.63 15.19 -14.82
CA PRO A 130 -1.42 15.16 -13.58
C PRO A 130 -2.83 14.59 -13.75
N LYS A 131 -3.48 14.87 -14.89
CA LYS A 131 -4.81 14.35 -15.21
C LYS A 131 -4.84 12.82 -15.35
N ILE A 132 -3.80 12.23 -15.95
CA ILE A 132 -3.70 10.78 -16.11
C ILE A 132 -3.47 10.14 -14.74
N PHE A 133 -2.54 10.68 -13.95
CA PHE A 133 -2.30 10.22 -12.58
C PHE A 133 -3.57 10.27 -11.73
N GLN A 134 -4.28 11.40 -11.72
CA GLN A 134 -5.53 11.55 -10.97
C GLN A 134 -6.59 10.52 -11.40
N LYS A 135 -6.74 10.27 -12.70
CA LYS A 135 -7.69 9.27 -13.22
C LYS A 135 -7.36 7.87 -12.70
N TYR A 136 -6.09 7.47 -12.72
CA TYR A 136 -5.66 6.17 -12.19
C TYR A 136 -5.82 6.09 -10.68
N TYR A 137 -5.43 7.14 -9.96
CA TYR A 137 -5.60 7.20 -8.51
C TYR A 137 -7.07 7.06 -8.11
N LEU A 138 -7.99 7.79 -8.75
CA LEU A 138 -9.42 7.67 -8.49
C LEU A 138 -9.96 6.28 -8.83
N LYS A 139 -9.47 5.65 -9.92
CA LYS A 139 -9.90 4.30 -10.31
C LYS A 139 -9.59 3.25 -9.22
N TYR A 140 -8.40 3.31 -8.62
CA TYR A 140 -7.93 2.26 -7.72
C TYR A 140 -8.07 2.61 -6.23
N TRP A 141 -8.01 3.89 -5.89
CA TRP A 141 -7.91 4.37 -4.51
C TRP A 141 -9.08 5.22 -4.04
N MET A 142 -10.04 5.55 -4.91
CA MET A 142 -11.27 6.22 -4.48
C MET A 142 -12.12 5.26 -3.67
N LEU A 143 -12.56 5.72 -2.50
CA LEU A 143 -13.56 5.04 -1.68
C LEU A 143 -14.85 4.85 -2.48
N SER A 144 -15.22 3.61 -2.83
CA SER A 144 -16.42 3.34 -3.64
C SER A 144 -17.71 3.27 -2.80
N GLY A 145 -17.59 3.23 -1.47
CA GLY A 145 -18.71 3.15 -0.55
C GLY A 145 -19.30 1.74 -0.40
N THR A 146 -18.95 0.79 -1.26
CA THR A 146 -19.26 -0.64 -1.08
C THR A 146 -18.25 -1.29 -0.15
N TYR A 147 -18.50 -1.15 1.15
CA TYR A 147 -17.78 -1.89 2.19
C TYR A 147 -18.62 -3.07 2.65
N LEU A 148 -18.03 -4.27 2.68
CA LEU A 148 -18.67 -5.43 3.31
C LEU A 148 -18.49 -5.33 4.83
N PHE A 149 -19.11 -4.32 5.45
CA PHE A 149 -19.26 -4.26 6.91
C PHE A 149 -20.63 -4.72 7.40
N SER A 150 -21.59 -4.96 6.50
CA SER A 150 -22.94 -5.33 6.92
C SER A 150 -23.12 -6.84 6.94
N ARG A 151 -23.24 -7.36 8.16
CA ARG A 151 -24.11 -8.48 8.54
C ARG A 151 -23.78 -9.84 7.93
N TYR A 152 -22.81 -10.52 8.50
CA TYR A 152 -22.82 -11.98 8.45
C TYR A 152 -22.99 -12.54 9.87
N GLU A 153 -24.24 -12.57 10.35
CA GLU A 153 -24.68 -13.57 11.32
C GLU A 153 -24.78 -14.90 10.58
N SER A 154 -23.64 -15.50 10.30
CA SER A 154 -23.58 -16.76 9.58
C SER A 154 -22.92 -17.78 10.49
N SER A 155 -23.68 -18.79 10.90
CA SER A 155 -23.16 -20.01 11.52
C SER A 155 -22.25 -20.82 10.56
N ASN A 156 -22.04 -20.35 9.32
CA ASN A 156 -21.24 -20.97 8.28
C ASN A 156 -20.20 -20.01 7.71
N TYR A 157 -19.15 -19.74 8.51
CA TYR A 157 -18.05 -18.84 8.17
C TYR A 157 -17.35 -19.20 6.84
N ALA A 158 -17.21 -20.50 6.53
CA ALA A 158 -16.58 -20.95 5.30
C ALA A 158 -17.31 -20.48 4.04
N THR A 159 -18.64 -20.54 4.04
CA THR A 159 -19.46 -20.06 2.90
C THR A 159 -19.38 -18.55 2.77
N THR A 160 -19.47 -17.83 3.89
CA THR A 160 -19.32 -16.39 3.92
C THR A 160 -17.96 -15.94 3.39
N LEU A 161 -16.87 -16.58 3.81
CA LEU A 161 -15.53 -16.26 3.36
C LEU A 161 -15.37 -16.44 1.84
N ARG A 162 -15.92 -17.52 1.25
CA ARG A 162 -15.91 -17.72 -0.21
C ARG A 162 -16.67 -16.62 -0.95
N ASN A 163 -17.82 -16.19 -0.42
CA ASN A 163 -18.60 -15.12 -1.03
C ASN A 163 -17.82 -13.80 -1.01
N ILE A 164 -17.23 -13.45 0.12
CA ILE A 164 -16.39 -12.24 0.24
C ILE A 164 -15.21 -12.29 -0.73
N ILE A 165 -14.50 -13.43 -0.81
CA ILE A 165 -13.38 -13.60 -1.75
C ILE A 165 -13.85 -13.39 -3.19
N ASN A 166 -15.00 -13.96 -3.57
CA ASN A 166 -15.53 -13.83 -4.92
C ASN A 166 -16.00 -12.40 -5.24
N GLU A 167 -16.72 -11.75 -4.33
CA GLU A 167 -17.18 -10.37 -4.49
C GLU A 167 -16.00 -9.38 -4.51
N SER A 168 -14.95 -9.64 -3.73
CA SER A 168 -13.75 -8.79 -3.65
C SER A 168 -13.03 -8.62 -5.00
N LYS A 169 -13.25 -9.53 -5.96
CA LYS A 169 -12.70 -9.42 -7.32
C LYS A 169 -13.19 -8.16 -8.05
N GLY A 170 -14.41 -7.70 -7.75
CA GLY A 170 -15.01 -6.49 -8.32
C GLY A 170 -14.61 -5.21 -7.60
N PHE A 171 -13.98 -5.30 -6.43
CA PHE A 171 -13.59 -4.15 -5.63
C PHE A 171 -12.33 -3.48 -6.18
N ASN A 172 -12.20 -2.17 -5.93
CA ASN A 172 -10.95 -1.48 -6.19
C ASN A 172 -9.91 -1.79 -5.10
N LEU A 173 -8.67 -1.32 -5.26
CA LEU A 173 -7.61 -1.60 -4.30
C LEU A 173 -7.94 -1.10 -2.90
N HIS A 174 -8.40 0.15 -2.76
CA HIS A 174 -8.71 0.71 -1.45
C HIS A 174 -9.77 -0.09 -0.68
N ASP A 175 -10.81 -0.56 -1.38
CA ASP A 175 -11.84 -1.41 -0.78
C ASP A 175 -11.29 -2.79 -0.43
N LYS A 176 -10.46 -3.41 -1.29
CA LYS A 176 -9.80 -4.68 -0.97
C LYS A 176 -8.96 -4.57 0.31
N TYR A 177 -8.22 -3.46 0.45
CA TYR A 177 -7.45 -3.14 1.65
C TYR A 177 -8.31 -3.12 2.91
N ILE A 178 -9.41 -2.40 2.89
CA ILE A 178 -10.31 -2.26 4.04
C ILE A 178 -11.01 -3.59 4.37
N ASN A 179 -11.44 -4.34 3.35
CA ASN A 179 -12.12 -5.62 3.54
C ASN A 179 -11.18 -6.76 3.96
N TYR A 180 -9.86 -6.60 3.76
CA TYR A 180 -8.89 -7.64 4.10
C TYR A 180 -8.90 -8.00 5.59
N CYS A 181 -9.09 -7.02 6.47
CA CYS A 181 -9.20 -7.27 7.91
C CYS A 181 -10.43 -8.08 8.29
N PHE A 182 -11.55 -7.81 7.62
CA PHE A 182 -12.76 -8.60 7.84
C PHE A 182 -12.58 -10.03 7.35
N MET A 183 -11.98 -10.24 6.17
CA MET A 183 -11.64 -11.58 5.66
C MET A 183 -10.72 -12.33 6.62
N SER A 184 -9.68 -11.67 7.11
CA SER A 184 -8.68 -12.26 8.01
C SER A 184 -9.28 -12.61 9.37
N MET A 185 -10.21 -11.79 9.86
CA MET A 185 -10.98 -12.08 11.06
C MET A 185 -11.91 -13.30 10.88
N MET A 186 -12.58 -13.42 9.73
CA MET A 186 -13.43 -14.59 9.42
C MET A 186 -12.60 -15.88 9.30
N MET A 187 -11.41 -15.79 8.70
CA MET A 187 -10.40 -16.84 8.67
C MET A 187 -9.99 -17.26 10.09
N TYR A 188 -9.71 -16.28 10.96
CA TYR A 188 -9.38 -16.50 12.37
C TYR A 188 -10.48 -17.25 13.13
N TYR A 189 -11.73 -16.81 13.03
CA TYR A 189 -12.86 -17.45 13.70
C TYR A 189 -13.09 -18.89 13.21
N GLN A 190 -13.01 -19.13 11.90
CA GLN A 190 -13.11 -20.46 11.31
C GLN A 190 -11.96 -21.37 11.78
N GLY A 191 -10.73 -20.85 11.79
CA GLY A 191 -9.52 -21.58 12.20
C GLY A 191 -9.55 -22.07 13.65
N LEU A 192 -10.18 -21.30 14.54
CA LEU A 192 -10.31 -21.63 15.96
C LEU A 192 -11.61 -22.37 16.30
N ASN A 193 -12.46 -22.67 15.32
CA ASN A 193 -13.80 -23.26 15.53
C ASN A 193 -14.62 -22.49 16.58
N LEU A 194 -14.42 -21.17 16.65
CA LEU A 194 -15.08 -20.32 17.63
C LEU A 194 -16.49 -20.00 17.12
N ARG A 195 -17.50 -20.49 17.83
CA ARG A 195 -18.91 -20.25 17.48
C ARG A 195 -19.44 -18.89 17.95
N ASN A 196 -18.73 -18.21 18.86
CA ASN A 196 -19.11 -16.90 19.40
C ASN A 196 -18.09 -15.82 19.04
N ILE A 197 -18.57 -14.80 18.33
CA ILE A 197 -17.81 -13.63 17.83
C ILE A 197 -17.52 -12.60 18.94
N ASP A 198 -18.26 -12.66 20.06
CA ASP A 198 -18.34 -11.54 21.01
C ASP A 198 -17.09 -11.30 21.89
N ILE A 199 -16.08 -12.17 21.85
CA ILE A 199 -14.93 -12.09 22.79
C ILE A 199 -13.59 -11.76 22.09
N VAL A 200 -13.50 -11.79 20.75
CA VAL A 200 -12.22 -11.57 20.02
C VAL A 200 -12.18 -10.27 19.21
N ASN A 201 -13.16 -9.38 19.40
CA ASN A 201 -13.50 -8.39 18.38
C ASN A 201 -12.67 -7.10 18.34
N ASP A 202 -12.01 -6.64 19.40
CA ASP A 202 -11.37 -5.30 19.37
C ASP A 202 -9.85 -5.33 19.14
N GLY A 203 -9.13 -6.30 19.70
CA GLY A 203 -7.66 -6.33 19.65
C GLY A 203 -7.10 -6.68 18.27
N TYR A 204 -7.51 -7.84 17.73
CA TYR A 204 -7.02 -8.35 16.44
C TYR A 204 -7.47 -7.47 15.27
N TYR A 205 -8.77 -7.21 15.21
CA TYR A 205 -9.36 -6.41 14.14
C TYR A 205 -8.84 -4.96 14.18
N GLY A 206 -8.69 -4.38 15.38
CA GLY A 206 -8.04 -3.08 15.58
C GLY A 206 -6.59 -3.07 15.08
N ARG A 207 -5.82 -4.12 15.36
CA ARG A 207 -4.43 -4.25 14.87
C ARG A 207 -4.39 -4.34 13.35
N CYS A 208 -5.20 -5.20 12.74
CA CYS A 208 -5.26 -5.30 11.28
C CYS A 208 -5.61 -3.95 10.64
N LEU A 209 -6.65 -3.28 11.16
CA LEU A 209 -7.03 -1.96 10.65
C LEU A 209 -5.90 -0.94 10.78
N SER A 210 -5.06 -1.04 11.81
CA SER A 210 -3.89 -0.17 11.96
C SER A 210 -2.85 -0.42 10.85
N MET A 211 -2.61 -1.68 10.48
CA MET A 211 -1.72 -2.06 9.38
C MET A 211 -2.26 -1.58 8.03
N VAL A 212 -3.56 -1.79 7.77
CA VAL A 212 -4.25 -1.29 6.58
C VAL A 212 -4.17 0.23 6.48
N LYS A 213 -4.46 0.95 7.58
CA LYS A 213 -4.35 2.42 7.63
C LYS A 213 -2.92 2.89 7.36
N ALA A 214 -1.91 2.19 7.88
CA ALA A 214 -0.51 2.52 7.62
C ALA A 214 -0.16 2.39 6.12
N ARG A 215 -0.58 1.29 5.48
CA ARG A 215 -0.38 1.08 4.03
C ARG A 215 -1.10 2.12 3.19
N ILE A 216 -2.37 2.42 3.48
CA ILE A 216 -3.14 3.46 2.78
C ILE A 216 -2.48 4.85 2.94
N ARG A 217 -1.92 5.17 4.11
CA ARG A 217 -1.17 6.41 4.32
C ARG A 217 0.11 6.48 3.49
N GLN A 218 0.84 5.37 3.38
CA GLN A 218 2.03 5.29 2.52
C GLN A 218 1.65 5.56 1.05
N GLU A 219 0.56 4.96 0.57
CA GLU A 219 0.04 5.18 -0.79
C GLU A 219 -0.41 6.61 -1.03
N THR A 220 -1.12 7.20 -0.07
CA THR A 220 -1.54 8.60 -0.13
C THR A 220 -0.32 9.52 -0.19
N SER A 221 0.71 9.24 0.60
CA SER A 221 1.96 10.02 0.63
C SER A 221 2.72 9.92 -0.69
N LEU A 222 2.78 8.73 -1.28
CA LEU A 222 3.36 8.50 -2.60
C LEU A 222 2.61 9.29 -3.67
N ALA A 223 1.28 9.30 -3.64
CA ALA A 223 0.45 10.06 -4.57
C ALA A 223 0.67 11.58 -4.46
N ILE A 224 0.82 12.09 -3.23
CA ILE A 224 1.17 13.51 -2.99
C ILE A 224 2.55 13.83 -3.58
N MET A 225 3.57 13.01 -3.28
CA MET A 225 4.92 13.21 -3.77
C MET A 225 4.97 13.24 -5.30
N ILE A 226 4.32 12.28 -5.96
CA ILE A 226 4.23 12.21 -7.41
C ILE A 226 3.54 13.46 -7.98
N SER A 227 2.44 13.90 -7.36
CA SER A 227 1.71 15.09 -7.81
C SER A 227 2.56 16.36 -7.69
N GLN A 228 3.34 16.50 -6.62
CA GLN A 228 4.27 17.61 -6.42
C GLN A 228 5.41 17.60 -7.44
N TYR A 229 6.02 16.43 -7.68
CA TYR A 229 7.06 16.27 -8.69
C TYR A 229 6.58 16.65 -10.09
N ASN A 230 5.38 16.23 -10.46
CA ASN A 230 4.77 16.58 -11.74
C ASN A 230 4.51 18.08 -11.87
N ALA A 231 3.99 18.72 -10.82
CA ALA A 231 3.76 20.16 -10.82
C ALA A 231 5.07 20.95 -10.98
N ALA A 232 6.13 20.54 -10.27
CA ALA A 232 7.45 21.14 -10.39
C ALA A 232 8.05 20.94 -11.80
N THR A 233 7.93 19.74 -12.36
CA THR A 233 8.41 19.43 -13.72
C THR A 233 7.68 20.28 -14.76
N LEU A 234 6.35 20.38 -14.68
CA LEU A 234 5.55 21.23 -15.58
C LEU A 234 5.93 22.71 -15.48
N LEU A 235 6.22 23.20 -14.27
CA LEU A 235 6.69 24.58 -14.08
C LEU A 235 8.05 24.80 -14.75
N VAL A 236 9.01 23.88 -14.55
CA VAL A 236 10.35 23.97 -15.13
C VAL A 236 10.30 23.85 -16.65
N ASP A 237 9.57 22.89 -17.20
CA ASP A 237 9.39 22.69 -18.64
C ASP A 237 8.69 23.88 -19.28
N GLY A 238 7.68 24.43 -18.60
CA GLY A 238 6.96 25.63 -19.00
C GLY A 238 7.86 26.86 -19.02
N LEU A 239 8.63 27.10 -17.95
CA LEU A 239 9.58 28.21 -17.88
C LEU A 239 10.71 28.06 -18.91
N THR A 240 11.21 26.85 -19.12
CA THR A 240 12.25 26.56 -20.12
C THR A 240 11.73 26.82 -21.53
N SER A 241 10.53 26.33 -21.85
CA SER A 241 9.88 26.55 -23.14
C SER A 241 9.56 28.02 -23.38
N TYR A 242 9.01 28.72 -22.38
CA TYR A 242 8.76 30.15 -22.42
C TYR A 242 10.04 30.94 -22.63
N THR A 243 11.09 30.66 -21.86
CA THR A 243 12.39 31.34 -21.99
C THR A 243 12.97 31.09 -23.38
N LYS A 244 12.93 29.85 -23.87
CA LYS A 244 13.42 29.51 -25.21
C LYS A 244 12.67 30.30 -26.28
N GLN A 245 11.33 30.29 -26.28
CA GLN A 245 10.53 31.04 -27.24
C GLN A 245 10.74 32.55 -27.12
N PHE A 246 10.64 33.11 -25.91
CA PHE A 246 10.74 34.54 -25.67
C PHE A 246 12.12 35.10 -26.03
N VAL A 247 13.19 34.39 -25.63
CA VAL A 247 14.57 34.78 -25.93
C VAL A 247 14.89 34.61 -27.41
N GLN A 248 14.51 33.48 -28.02
CA GLN A 248 14.71 33.28 -29.47
C GLN A 248 13.93 34.31 -30.30
N ASP A 249 12.64 34.53 -30.02
CA ASP A 249 11.83 35.49 -30.78
C ASP A 249 12.33 36.93 -30.63
N ARG A 250 12.76 37.34 -29.43
CA ARG A 250 13.33 38.68 -29.24
C ARG A 250 14.69 38.83 -29.89
N LEU A 251 15.58 37.84 -29.79
CA LEU A 251 16.88 37.86 -30.45
C LEU A 251 16.71 37.90 -31.97
N MET A 252 15.84 37.07 -32.53
CA MET A 252 15.56 37.07 -33.97
C MET A 252 14.99 38.40 -34.44
N LYS A 253 14.01 38.97 -33.72
CA LYS A 253 13.49 40.31 -34.03
C LYS A 253 14.55 41.42 -33.93
N LEU A 254 15.52 41.28 -33.02
CA LEU A 254 16.63 42.22 -32.89
C LEU A 254 17.61 42.07 -34.06
N PHE A 255 17.95 40.83 -34.43
CA PHE A 255 18.76 40.53 -35.61
C PHE A 255 18.12 41.06 -36.89
N ASP A 256 16.82 40.86 -37.09
CA ASP A 256 16.08 41.38 -38.25
C ASP A 256 16.16 42.92 -38.30
N LYS A 257 16.06 43.59 -37.15
CA LYS A 257 16.25 45.05 -37.06
C LYS A 257 17.68 45.47 -37.41
N PHE A 258 18.70 44.75 -36.93
CA PHE A 258 20.09 45.04 -37.29
C PHE A 258 20.36 44.85 -38.79
N VAL A 259 19.80 43.80 -39.38
CA VAL A 259 19.88 43.55 -40.84
C VAL A 259 19.19 44.67 -41.61
N ALA A 260 17.99 45.10 -41.19
CA ALA A 260 17.26 46.20 -41.82
C ALA A 260 18.04 47.53 -41.73
N ILE A 261 18.62 47.85 -40.57
CA ILE A 261 19.45 49.04 -40.37
C ILE A 261 20.69 48.99 -41.28
N SER A 262 21.38 47.84 -41.35
CA SER A 262 22.55 47.64 -42.21
C SER A 262 22.22 47.83 -43.71
N SER A 263 21.08 47.30 -44.15
CA SER A 263 20.57 47.50 -45.52
C SER A 263 20.29 48.97 -45.82
N LEU A 264 19.66 49.67 -44.87
CA LEU A 264 19.37 51.10 -45.00
C LEU A 264 20.66 51.92 -45.11
N PHE A 265 21.66 51.60 -44.28
CA PHE A 265 22.96 52.27 -44.28
C PHE A 265 23.72 52.04 -45.59
N ASN A 266 23.74 50.80 -46.10
CA ASN A 266 24.33 50.48 -47.40
C ASN A 266 23.65 51.22 -48.56
N THR A 267 22.33 51.41 -48.47
CA THR A 267 21.57 52.17 -49.47
C THR A 267 21.94 53.65 -49.42
N LEU A 268 22.03 54.23 -48.23
CA LEU A 268 22.47 55.62 -48.02
C LEU A 268 23.90 55.85 -48.52
N VAL A 269 24.84 54.94 -48.25
CA VAL A 269 26.23 55.02 -48.72
C VAL A 269 26.31 54.95 -50.25
N LYS A 270 25.49 54.12 -50.90
CA LYS A 270 25.43 54.04 -52.37
C LYS A 270 24.76 55.25 -53.03
N GLN A 271 23.87 55.93 -52.32
CA GLN A 271 23.18 57.14 -52.78
C GLN A 271 23.94 58.42 -52.42
N ALA A 272 24.94 58.34 -51.54
CA ALA A 272 25.82 59.46 -51.27
C ALA A 272 26.58 59.80 -52.56
N PRO A 273 26.49 61.06 -53.05
CA PRO A 273 27.26 61.46 -54.21
C PRO A 273 28.75 61.25 -53.90
N LEU A 274 29.49 60.65 -54.84
CA LEU A 274 30.95 60.64 -54.79
C LEU A 274 31.38 62.10 -54.63
N SER A 275 31.91 62.45 -53.45
CA SER A 275 32.30 63.82 -53.22
C SER A 275 33.53 64.11 -54.08
N ASP A 276 33.44 65.09 -54.97
CA ASP A 276 34.56 65.65 -55.73
C ASP A 276 35.63 66.33 -54.84
N THR A 277 35.63 66.07 -53.53
CA THR A 277 36.50 66.71 -52.53
C THR A 277 37.69 65.86 -52.09
N CYS A 278 37.96 64.73 -52.75
CA CYS A 278 39.20 63.96 -52.56
C CYS A 278 39.95 63.75 -53.89
N THR A 279 40.21 64.84 -54.61
CA THR A 279 41.36 64.90 -55.52
C THR A 279 42.31 65.99 -55.04
N LYS A 280 43.45 65.54 -54.50
CA LYS A 280 44.72 66.27 -54.52
C LYS A 280 45.79 65.31 -55.01
#